data_AF-A0A3D2MXF5-F1
#
_entry.id   AF-A0A3D2MXF5-F1
#
_cell.length_a   1.000
_cell.length_b   1.000
_cell.length_c   1.000
_cell.angle_alpha   90.00
_cell.angle_beta   90.00
_cell.angle_gamma   90.00
#
_symmetry.space_group_name_H-M   'P 1'
#
loop_
_entity.id
_entity.type
_entity.pdbx_description
1 polymer ?
#
loop_
_entity_poly.entity_id
_entity_poly.type
_entity_poly.pdbx_seq_one_letter_code
_entity_poly.pdbx_strand_id
1 'polypeptide(L)'
;WKEFEMEVVRDKNDNCIIVCSIENLDAMGVHTGDSITVAPAQTLTDKEYQLMRNASLAVLREIGVETGGSNVQFGQCPDTGRIVVIEMNPRVSRSSALASKATGFPIAKVAAKLAVGYTLDELANDITGGVTPASFEPAIDYVVTKVPRFAFEKFATADARLTTQMKSVGEVMAIGRTFQESIQKALRGLEVGSAGFEPRFLVTDADSRAELVKQLTHPGAERIWCLADAFRAGLEIEEIYGYSGVDPWFLAQIEDIIRLESTLV
;
A
#
# COMPACT_ATOMS: atom_id res chain seq x y z
N TRP A 1 -13.81 -0.72 -4.37
CA TRP A 1 -13.09 0.39 -5.03
C TRP A 1 -11.63 0.28 -4.62
N LYS A 2 -10.70 0.66 -5.50
CA LYS A 2 -9.28 0.71 -5.16
C LYS A 2 -9.03 1.86 -4.19
N GLU A 3 -7.98 1.75 -3.37
CA GLU A 3 -7.56 2.77 -2.43
C GLU A 3 -6.11 3.18 -2.73
N PHE A 4 -5.85 4.49 -2.72
CA PHE A 4 -4.56 5.07 -3.05
C PHE A 4 -4.20 6.18 -2.06
N GLU A 5 -2.90 6.36 -1.85
CA GLU A 5 -2.35 7.47 -1.06
C GLU A 5 -1.28 8.22 -1.86
N MET A 6 -1.23 9.55 -1.72
CA MET A 6 -0.14 10.37 -2.23
C MET A 6 0.51 11.17 -1.10
N GLU A 7 1.82 11.02 -0.97
CA GLU A 7 2.65 11.84 -0.07
C GLU A 7 3.12 13.08 -0.82
N VAL A 8 2.67 14.24 -0.35
CA VAL A 8 2.87 15.53 -1.00
C VAL A 8 3.74 16.41 -0.11
N VAL A 9 4.65 17.18 -0.71
CA VAL A 9 5.41 18.23 -0.02
C VAL A 9 5.26 19.55 -0.76
N ARG A 10 4.95 20.61 -0.01
CA ARG A 10 4.76 21.98 -0.52
C ARG A 10 5.60 22.99 0.25
N ASP A 11 6.16 23.97 -0.45
CA ASP A 11 6.89 25.09 0.15
C ASP A 11 6.20 26.46 -0.05
N LYS A 12 6.77 27.47 0.62
CA LYS A 12 6.26 28.86 0.62
C LYS A 12 6.24 29.54 -0.76
N ASN A 13 6.98 29.00 -1.74
CA ASN A 13 6.99 29.49 -3.12
C ASN A 13 5.95 28.78 -3.99
N ASP A 14 5.06 27.99 -3.38
CA ASP A 14 4.09 27.12 -4.06
C ASP A 14 4.73 26.02 -4.92
N ASN A 15 6.02 25.71 -4.72
CA ASN A 15 6.58 24.48 -5.27
C ASN A 15 5.92 23.30 -4.58
N CYS A 16 5.47 22.32 -5.35
CA CYS A 16 4.71 21.19 -4.83
C CYS A 16 5.07 19.92 -5.60
N ILE A 17 5.38 18.85 -4.88
CA ILE A 17 5.87 17.58 -5.43
C ILE A 17 5.13 16.40 -4.83
N ILE A 18 4.94 15.34 -5.62
CA ILE A 18 4.60 14.01 -5.12
C ILE A 18 5.89 13.28 -4.77
N VAL A 19 6.08 13.00 -3.48
CA VAL A 19 7.24 12.22 -3.01
C VAL A 19 7.00 10.74 -3.26
N CYS A 20 5.79 10.25 -3.05
CA CYS A 20 5.46 8.84 -3.23
C CYS A 20 3.96 8.66 -3.52
N SER A 21 3.65 7.71 -4.39
CA SER A 21 2.30 7.18 -4.58
C SER A 21 2.24 5.76 -4.02
N ILE A 22 1.19 5.45 -3.27
CA ILE A 22 0.96 4.15 -2.65
C ILE A 22 -0.36 3.59 -3.18
N GLU A 23 -0.38 2.31 -3.51
CA GLU A 23 -1.58 1.56 -3.86
C GLU A 23 -1.84 0.47 -2.82
N ASN A 24 -3.07 0.38 -2.34
CA ASN A 24 -3.48 -0.65 -1.41
C ASN A 24 -3.83 -1.93 -2.16
N LEU A 25 -3.30 -3.06 -1.71
CA LEU A 25 -3.72 -4.38 -2.16
C LEU A 25 -5.11 -4.70 -1.61
N ASP A 26 -5.31 -4.43 -0.31
CA ASP A 26 -6.64 -4.53 0.31
C ASP A 26 -7.51 -3.35 -0.13
N ALA A 27 -8.68 -3.64 -0.71
CA ALA A 27 -9.58 -2.61 -1.22
C ALA A 27 -10.21 -1.74 -0.11
N MET A 28 -10.79 -0.60 -0.52
CA MET A 28 -11.54 0.32 0.35
C MET A 28 -12.48 -0.44 1.30
N GLY A 29 -12.38 -0.14 2.59
CA GLY A 29 -13.13 -0.81 3.67
C GLY A 29 -12.21 -1.45 4.71
N VAL A 30 -10.94 -1.67 4.37
CA VAL A 30 -9.86 -1.95 5.30
C VAL A 30 -9.03 -0.69 5.47
N HIS A 31 -8.78 -0.26 6.72
CA HIS A 31 -7.96 0.93 6.97
C HIS A 31 -6.57 0.78 6.34
N THR A 32 -5.98 1.83 5.75
CA THR A 32 -4.65 1.77 5.12
C THR A 32 -3.55 1.23 6.05
N GLY A 33 -3.64 1.57 7.33
CA GLY A 33 -2.78 1.02 8.39
C GLY A 33 -2.90 -0.49 8.59
N ASP A 34 -4.06 -1.08 8.35
CA ASP A 34 -4.32 -2.53 8.40
C ASP A 34 -4.26 -3.21 7.03
N SER A 35 -3.99 -2.45 5.97
CA SER A 35 -3.87 -2.95 4.61
C SER A 35 -2.43 -3.36 4.29
N ILE A 36 -2.28 -4.34 3.40
CA ILE A 36 -1.08 -4.52 2.60
C ILE A 36 -1.06 -3.39 1.56
N THR A 37 0.08 -2.71 1.44
CA THR A 37 0.23 -1.60 0.49
C THR A 37 1.55 -1.70 -0.28
N VAL A 38 1.59 -1.14 -1.47
CA VAL A 38 2.76 -1.14 -2.34
C VAL A 38 3.11 0.26 -2.84
N ALA A 39 4.40 0.49 -3.08
CA ALA A 39 4.89 1.69 -3.76
C ALA A 39 5.81 1.28 -4.92
N PRO A 40 5.69 1.92 -6.11
CA PRO A 40 4.72 2.98 -6.44
C PRO A 40 3.30 2.41 -6.67
N ALA A 41 2.35 3.24 -7.13
CA ALA A 41 1.08 2.75 -7.67
C ALA A 41 1.34 1.94 -8.96
N GLN A 42 0.58 0.86 -9.15
CA GLN A 42 0.79 -0.16 -10.18
C GLN A 42 -0.29 -0.12 -11.26
N THR A 43 -1.56 0.10 -10.88
CA THR A 43 -2.71 -0.15 -11.76
C THR A 43 -3.41 1.11 -12.28
N LEU A 44 -2.76 2.27 -12.16
CA LEU A 44 -3.22 3.53 -12.75
C LEU A 44 -2.58 3.73 -14.13
N THR A 45 -3.39 4.14 -15.10
CA THR A 45 -2.82 4.76 -16.31
C THR A 45 -2.17 6.09 -15.94
N ASP A 46 -1.19 6.55 -16.73
CA ASP A 46 -0.58 7.86 -16.49
C ASP A 46 -1.63 8.99 -16.46
N LYS A 47 -2.68 8.92 -17.28
CA LYS A 47 -3.79 9.89 -17.25
C LYS A 47 -4.48 9.94 -15.88
N GLU A 48 -4.81 8.77 -15.31
CA GLU A 48 -5.44 8.69 -13.99
C GLU A 48 -4.47 9.13 -12.88
N TYR A 49 -3.19 8.76 -13.00
CA TYR A 49 -2.14 9.21 -12.10
C TYR A 49 -2.03 10.74 -12.10
N GLN A 50 -2.00 11.39 -13.27
CA GLN A 50 -1.93 12.85 -13.37
C GLN A 50 -3.18 13.53 -12.79
N LEU A 51 -4.37 12.94 -12.94
CA LEU A 51 -5.59 13.44 -12.31
C LEU A 51 -5.49 13.38 -10.77
N MET A 52 -5.03 12.25 -10.23
CA MET A 52 -4.84 12.07 -8.79
C MET A 52 -3.73 12.97 -8.23
N ARG A 53 -2.64 13.13 -8.98
CA ARG A 53 -1.55 14.06 -8.70
C ARG A 53 -2.07 15.49 -8.60
N ASN A 54 -2.77 15.96 -9.62
CA ASN A 54 -3.33 17.32 -9.64
C ASN A 54 -4.31 17.55 -8.48
N ALA A 55 -5.18 16.58 -8.19
CA ALA A 55 -6.09 16.64 -7.06
C ALA A 55 -5.33 16.72 -5.72
N SER A 56 -4.26 15.95 -5.54
CA SER A 56 -3.42 16.00 -4.35
C SER A 56 -2.83 17.39 -4.11
N LEU A 57 -2.22 17.99 -5.14
CA LEU A 57 -1.66 19.35 -5.02
C LEU A 57 -2.76 20.39 -4.75
N ALA A 58 -3.92 20.26 -5.37
CA ALA A 58 -5.06 21.16 -5.17
C ALA A 58 -5.61 21.07 -3.74
N VAL A 59 -5.71 19.86 -3.17
CA VAL A 59 -6.14 19.65 -1.78
C VAL A 59 -5.21 20.37 -0.80
N LEU A 60 -3.89 20.27 -0.95
CA LEU A 60 -2.95 20.99 -0.07
C LEU A 60 -3.11 22.51 -0.16
N ARG A 61 -3.31 23.03 -1.38
CA ARG A 61 -3.52 24.47 -1.61
C ARG A 61 -4.81 24.95 -0.94
N GLU A 62 -5.90 24.22 -1.10
CA GLU A 62 -7.20 24.59 -0.53
C GLU A 62 -7.21 24.51 1.00
N ILE A 63 -6.58 23.48 1.58
CA ILE A 63 -6.46 23.35 3.04
C ILE A 63 -5.47 24.37 3.63
N GLY A 64 -4.60 24.95 2.82
CA GLY A 64 -3.64 25.96 3.26
C GLY A 64 -2.36 25.39 3.90
N VAL A 65 -1.96 24.17 3.54
CA VAL A 65 -0.65 23.64 3.95
C VAL A 65 0.42 24.23 3.02
N GLU A 66 1.12 25.26 3.48
CA GLU A 66 2.10 26.02 2.67
C GLU A 66 3.55 25.60 2.89
N THR A 67 3.90 24.99 4.03
CA THR A 67 5.31 24.77 4.42
C THR A 67 5.56 23.41 5.06
N GLY A 68 5.24 22.33 4.36
CA GLY A 68 5.41 20.99 4.91
C GLY A 68 4.92 19.84 4.04
N GLY A 69 4.86 18.66 4.66
CA GLY A 69 4.35 17.44 4.05
C GLY A 69 2.91 17.14 4.47
N SER A 70 2.15 16.47 3.61
CA SER A 70 0.82 15.95 3.91
C SER A 70 0.53 14.69 3.10
N ASN A 71 -0.32 13.84 3.64
CA ASN A 71 -0.83 12.65 2.97
C ASN A 71 -2.26 12.92 2.48
N VAL A 72 -2.56 12.55 1.23
CA VAL A 72 -3.90 12.66 0.64
C VAL A 72 -4.36 11.28 0.19
N GLN A 73 -5.58 10.89 0.54
CA GLN A 73 -6.13 9.57 0.25
C GLN A 73 -7.26 9.63 -0.77
N PHE A 74 -7.34 8.61 -1.62
CA PHE A 74 -8.30 8.51 -2.71
C PHE A 74 -8.92 7.13 -2.81
N GLY A 75 -10.21 7.11 -3.15
CA GLY A 75 -10.88 5.93 -3.68
C GLY A 75 -11.02 6.03 -5.20
N GLN A 76 -10.72 4.97 -5.93
CA GLN A 76 -10.92 4.89 -7.39
C GLN A 76 -11.86 3.73 -7.76
N CYS A 77 -12.88 4.02 -8.56
CA CYS A 77 -13.78 3.01 -9.09
C CYS A 77 -13.10 2.25 -10.23
N PRO A 78 -12.85 0.93 -10.12
CA PRO A 78 -12.12 0.18 -11.14
C PRO A 78 -12.88 0.12 -12.48
N ASP A 79 -14.21 0.17 -12.46
CA ASP A 79 -15.03 0.05 -13.67
C ASP A 79 -15.14 1.35 -14.48
N THR A 80 -15.00 2.51 -13.82
CA THR A 80 -15.25 3.83 -14.43
C THR A 80 -14.08 4.79 -14.38
N GLY A 81 -13.03 4.47 -13.59
CA GLY A 81 -11.93 5.39 -13.30
C GLY A 81 -12.33 6.59 -12.42
N ARG A 82 -13.55 6.62 -11.87
CA ARG A 82 -14.01 7.71 -10.99
C ARG A 82 -13.13 7.79 -9.74
N ILE A 83 -12.49 8.94 -9.54
CA ILE A 83 -11.66 9.24 -8.37
C ILE A 83 -12.47 10.08 -7.37
N VAL A 84 -12.36 9.74 -6.09
CA VAL A 84 -12.96 10.46 -4.96
C VAL A 84 -11.88 10.71 -3.91
N VAL A 85 -11.76 11.95 -3.42
CA VAL A 85 -10.92 12.28 -2.27
C VAL A 85 -11.58 11.74 -1.00
N ILE A 86 -10.85 10.99 -0.19
CA ILE A 86 -11.34 10.40 1.06
C ILE A 86 -11.04 11.32 2.24
N GLU A 87 -9.76 11.61 2.45
CA GLU A 87 -9.29 12.52 3.49
C GLU A 87 -7.92 13.12 3.14
N MET A 88 -7.49 14.08 3.95
CA MET A 88 -6.11 14.55 3.95
C MET A 88 -5.62 14.71 5.39
N ASN A 89 -4.35 14.39 5.61
CA ASN A 89 -3.69 14.48 6.90
C ASN A 89 -2.65 15.61 6.84
N PRO A 90 -2.87 16.77 7.50
CA PRO A 90 -2.01 17.95 7.40
C PRO A 90 -0.76 17.85 8.28
N ARG A 91 -0.06 16.71 8.20
CA ARG A 91 1.12 16.36 9.00
C ARG A 91 1.84 15.16 8.38
N VAL A 92 3.02 14.87 8.92
CA VAL A 92 3.65 13.57 8.74
C VAL A 92 2.74 12.45 9.28
N SER A 93 2.76 11.31 8.60
CA SER A 93 1.95 10.12 8.85
C SER A 93 2.81 8.86 8.89
N ARG A 94 2.21 7.72 9.24
CA ARG A 94 2.84 6.41 9.06
C ARG A 94 3.22 6.19 7.59
N SER A 95 2.33 6.55 6.68
CA SER A 95 2.55 6.52 5.23
C SER A 95 3.71 7.41 4.79
N SER A 96 3.92 8.57 5.41
CA SER A 96 5.07 9.44 5.12
C SER A 96 6.40 8.81 5.57
N ALA A 97 6.38 8.06 6.68
CA ALA A 97 7.56 7.32 7.14
C ALA A 97 7.87 6.14 6.20
N LEU A 98 6.84 5.41 5.77
CA LEU A 98 6.94 4.37 4.75
C LEU A 98 7.48 4.95 3.44
N ALA A 99 6.91 6.03 2.93
CA ALA A 99 7.35 6.71 1.71
C ALA A 99 8.80 7.21 1.80
N SER A 100 9.19 7.75 2.96
CA SER A 100 10.58 8.18 3.17
C SER A 100 11.55 7.00 3.11
N LYS A 101 11.14 5.83 3.59
CA LYS A 101 11.94 4.59 3.51
C LYS A 101 11.91 3.97 2.12
N ALA A 102 10.77 4.06 1.43
CA ALA A 102 10.58 3.55 0.09
C ALA A 102 11.40 4.31 -0.95
N THR A 103 11.53 5.63 -0.81
CA THR A 103 12.16 6.50 -1.83
C THR A 103 13.55 6.97 -1.45
N GLY A 104 13.90 6.88 -0.16
CA GLY A 104 15.08 7.54 0.40
C GLY A 104 14.94 9.05 0.57
N PHE A 105 13.79 9.65 0.22
CA PHE A 105 13.51 11.08 0.41
C PHE A 105 13.08 11.34 1.87
N PRO A 106 13.82 12.13 2.67
CA PRO A 106 13.54 12.28 4.10
C PRO A 106 12.45 13.33 4.38
N ILE A 107 11.18 12.98 4.16
CA ILE A 107 10.02 13.91 4.21
C ILE A 107 10.02 14.77 5.49
N ALA A 108 10.14 14.15 6.67
CA ALA A 108 10.10 14.88 7.94
C ALA A 108 11.26 15.87 8.08
N LYS A 109 12.46 15.53 7.60
CA LYS A 109 13.65 16.39 7.63
C LYS A 109 13.47 17.59 6.70
N VAL A 110 12.93 17.36 5.50
CA VAL A 110 12.63 18.42 4.52
C VAL A 110 11.53 19.33 5.06
N ALA A 111 10.40 18.77 5.48
CA ALA A 111 9.27 19.51 6.03
C ALA A 111 9.66 20.41 7.21
N ALA A 112 10.53 19.94 8.12
CA ALA A 112 11.03 20.75 9.23
C ALA A 112 11.82 21.98 8.77
N LYS A 113 12.58 21.87 7.67
CA LYS A 113 13.29 23.01 7.07
C LYS A 113 12.34 23.97 6.35
N LEU A 114 11.36 23.44 5.61
CA LEU A 114 10.34 24.26 4.96
C LEU A 114 9.56 25.10 5.98
N ALA A 115 9.25 24.53 7.14
CA ALA A 115 8.54 25.22 8.23
C ALA A 115 9.29 26.44 8.78
N VAL A 116 10.62 26.50 8.65
CA VAL A 116 11.44 27.66 9.04
C VAL A 116 11.83 28.55 7.86
N GLY A 117 11.15 28.38 6.72
CA GLY A 117 11.21 29.30 5.59
C GLY A 117 12.15 28.90 4.46
N TYR A 118 12.72 27.70 4.46
CA TYR A 118 13.41 27.18 3.27
C TYR A 118 12.42 26.84 2.15
N THR A 119 12.93 26.75 0.91
CA THR A 119 12.21 26.23 -0.25
C THR A 119 12.83 24.93 -0.74
N LEU A 120 12.09 24.13 -1.50
CA LEU A 120 12.54 22.81 -1.97
C LEU A 120 13.79 22.88 -2.85
N ASP A 121 13.93 23.94 -3.65
CA ASP A 121 15.07 24.21 -4.52
C ASP A 121 16.34 24.67 -3.76
N GLU A 122 16.19 25.21 -2.55
CA GLU A 122 17.32 25.55 -1.66
C GLU A 122 17.90 24.33 -0.93
N LEU A 123 17.14 23.23 -0.87
CA LEU A 123 17.51 22.03 -0.13
C LEU A 123 18.16 21.01 -1.04
N ALA A 124 19.29 20.46 -0.60
CA ALA A 124 19.99 19.40 -1.32
C ALA A 124 19.41 18.02 -0.99
N ASN A 125 19.34 17.12 -1.97
CA ASN A 125 18.90 15.74 -1.77
C ASN A 125 19.99 14.90 -1.09
N ASP A 126 19.67 14.33 0.08
CA ASP A 126 20.61 13.61 0.95
C ASP A 126 21.28 12.41 0.23
N ILE A 127 20.50 11.59 -0.49
CA ILE A 127 20.98 10.29 -1.01
C ILE A 127 21.79 10.40 -2.30
N THR A 128 21.66 11.50 -3.05
CA THR A 128 22.45 11.77 -4.26
C THR A 128 23.70 12.61 -3.95
N GLY A 129 24.11 12.67 -2.67
CA GLY A 129 25.28 13.45 -2.23
C GLY A 129 25.09 14.96 -2.35
N GLY A 130 23.85 15.44 -2.39
CA GLY A 130 23.51 16.85 -2.54
C GLY A 130 23.69 17.41 -3.95
N VAL A 131 23.89 16.57 -4.96
CA VAL A 131 24.05 16.99 -6.36
C VAL A 131 22.72 17.49 -6.95
N THR A 132 21.60 16.88 -6.57
CA THR A 132 20.26 17.26 -7.02
C THR A 132 19.53 18.02 -5.91
N PRO A 133 18.63 18.97 -6.23
CA PRO A 133 17.80 19.62 -5.22
C PRO A 133 16.75 18.65 -4.65
N ALA A 134 16.04 19.08 -3.61
CA ALA A 134 14.88 18.38 -3.05
C ALA A 134 13.57 18.69 -3.82
N SER A 135 13.60 19.64 -4.76
CA SER A 135 12.49 19.99 -5.66
C SER A 135 12.35 19.02 -6.84
N PHE A 136 12.20 17.73 -6.55
CA PHE A 136 12.00 16.68 -7.56
C PHE A 136 11.02 15.62 -7.05
N GLU A 137 10.39 14.88 -7.97
CA GLU A 137 9.59 13.70 -7.64
C GLU A 137 10.49 12.45 -7.76
N PRO A 138 10.67 11.65 -6.69
CA PRO A 138 11.46 10.43 -6.74
C PRO A 138 10.92 9.41 -7.75
N ALA A 139 11.83 8.77 -8.47
CA ALA A 139 11.55 7.60 -9.29
C ALA A 139 12.33 6.41 -8.74
N ILE A 140 11.64 5.31 -8.46
CA ILE A 140 12.24 4.08 -7.93
C ILE A 140 12.19 2.98 -9.00
N ASP A 141 13.24 2.15 -9.02
CA ASP A 141 13.42 1.05 -9.98
C ASP A 141 13.18 -0.32 -9.32
N TYR A 142 12.37 -0.32 -8.26
CA TYR A 142 11.98 -1.46 -7.45
C TYR A 142 10.55 -1.28 -6.94
N VAL A 143 9.97 -2.36 -6.42
CA VAL A 143 8.68 -2.37 -5.73
C VAL A 143 8.95 -2.46 -4.23
N VAL A 144 8.22 -1.65 -3.47
CA VAL A 144 8.20 -1.71 -2.01
C VAL A 144 6.85 -2.29 -1.58
N THR A 145 6.86 -3.21 -0.63
CA THR A 145 5.65 -3.82 -0.07
C THR A 145 5.65 -3.69 1.44
N LYS A 146 4.57 -3.15 1.99
CA LYS A 146 4.29 -3.09 3.41
C LYS A 146 3.24 -4.14 3.77
N VAL A 147 3.47 -4.90 4.83
CA VAL A 147 2.50 -5.85 5.39
C VAL A 147 2.28 -5.53 6.88
N PRO A 148 1.03 -5.37 7.34
CA PRO A 148 0.73 -5.08 8.74
C PRO A 148 0.91 -6.31 9.63
N ARG A 149 1.35 -6.08 10.87
CA ARG A 149 1.50 -7.10 11.91
C ARG A 149 0.35 -6.97 12.92
N PHE A 150 -0.38 -8.05 13.13
CA PHE A 150 -1.48 -8.14 14.10
C PHE A 150 -1.08 -9.00 15.30
N ALA A 151 -1.74 -8.86 16.45
CA ALA A 151 -1.47 -9.69 17.64
C ALA A 151 -2.77 -10.24 18.27
N PHE A 152 -3.71 -10.69 17.43
CA PHE A 152 -5.02 -11.15 17.87
C PHE A 152 -4.97 -12.35 18.83
N GLU A 153 -3.91 -13.16 18.77
CA GLU A 153 -3.66 -14.26 19.70
C GLU A 153 -3.60 -13.80 21.17
N LYS A 154 -3.28 -12.52 21.41
CA LYS A 154 -3.26 -11.92 22.75
C LYS A 154 -4.62 -11.42 23.22
N PHE A 155 -5.64 -11.42 22.34
CA PHE A 155 -6.95 -10.82 22.57
C PHE A 155 -8.08 -11.75 22.10
N ALA A 156 -8.22 -12.92 22.74
CA ALA A 156 -9.13 -13.99 22.31
C ALA A 156 -10.61 -13.58 22.16
N THR A 157 -11.08 -12.54 22.86
CA THR A 157 -12.47 -12.05 22.77
C THR A 157 -12.65 -10.90 21.77
N ALA A 158 -11.57 -10.39 21.19
CA ALA A 158 -11.63 -9.30 20.24
C ALA A 158 -12.07 -9.80 18.86
N ASP A 159 -12.84 -8.99 18.14
CA ASP A 159 -13.15 -9.26 16.74
C ASP A 159 -11.90 -9.06 15.88
N ALA A 160 -11.41 -10.14 15.28
CA ALA A 160 -10.21 -10.18 14.44
C ALA A 160 -10.43 -9.72 12.99
N ARG A 161 -11.67 -9.37 12.61
CA ARG A 161 -11.97 -8.86 11.26
C ARG A 161 -11.38 -7.47 11.06
N LEU A 162 -10.78 -7.25 9.90
CA LEU A 162 -10.27 -5.94 9.50
C LEU A 162 -11.41 -5.06 9.04
N THR A 163 -11.29 -3.77 9.32
CA THR A 163 -12.32 -2.75 9.06
C THR A 163 -11.63 -1.39 8.93
N THR A 164 -12.40 -0.31 8.89
CA THR A 164 -11.90 1.07 8.81
C THR A 164 -11.23 1.54 10.11
N GLN A 165 -11.38 0.82 11.22
CA GLN A 165 -10.63 1.04 12.45
C GLN A 165 -9.40 0.12 12.49
N MET A 166 -8.23 0.74 12.60
CA MET A 166 -6.94 0.04 12.67
C MET A 166 -6.82 -0.86 13.92
N LYS A 167 -6.29 -2.08 13.72
CA LYS A 167 -6.07 -3.12 14.74
C LYS A 167 -4.65 -3.70 14.71
N SER A 168 -3.86 -3.40 13.67
CA SER A 168 -2.45 -3.78 13.60
C SER A 168 -1.62 -3.09 14.67
N VAL A 169 -0.58 -3.78 15.14
CA VAL A 169 0.34 -3.33 16.20
C VAL A 169 1.71 -2.91 15.65
N GLY A 170 1.94 -3.13 14.36
CA GLY A 170 3.18 -2.81 13.67
C GLY A 170 3.08 -3.14 12.18
N GLU A 171 4.20 -3.04 11.49
CA GLU A 171 4.30 -3.31 10.06
C GLU A 171 5.73 -3.74 9.69
N VAL A 172 5.85 -4.55 8.64
CA VAL A 172 7.12 -4.86 7.98
C VAL A 172 7.13 -4.23 6.60
N MET A 173 8.30 -3.80 6.14
CA MET A 173 8.53 -3.30 4.80
C MET A 173 9.59 -4.16 4.11
N ALA A 174 9.35 -4.54 2.87
CA ALA A 174 10.33 -5.19 2.01
C ALA A 174 10.47 -4.44 0.68
N ILE A 175 11.62 -4.63 0.04
CA ILE A 175 11.95 -4.08 -1.28
C ILE A 175 12.33 -5.24 -2.18
N GLY A 176 11.77 -5.32 -3.38
CA GLY A 176 12.12 -6.30 -4.40
C GLY A 176 12.15 -5.66 -5.79
N ARG A 177 12.88 -6.25 -6.74
CA ARG A 177 12.88 -5.79 -8.14
C ARG A 177 11.56 -6.07 -8.85
N THR A 178 10.76 -6.98 -8.31
CA THR A 178 9.40 -7.30 -8.76
C THR A 178 8.46 -7.35 -7.56
N PHE A 179 7.14 -7.25 -7.80
CA PHE A 179 6.15 -7.41 -6.73
C PHE A 179 6.25 -8.80 -6.09
N GLN A 180 6.37 -9.87 -6.88
CA GLN A 180 6.52 -11.25 -6.38
C GLN A 180 7.71 -11.41 -5.42
N GLU A 181 8.87 -10.81 -5.74
CA GLU A 181 10.02 -10.82 -4.84
C GLU A 181 9.72 -10.01 -3.55
N SER A 182 9.14 -8.81 -3.71
CA SER A 182 8.86 -7.89 -2.62
C SER A 182 7.85 -8.46 -1.62
N ILE A 183 6.72 -9.02 -2.09
CA ILE A 183 5.69 -9.60 -1.21
C ILE A 183 6.22 -10.83 -0.47
N GLN A 184 6.93 -11.75 -1.13
CA GLN A 184 7.50 -12.93 -0.50
C GLN A 184 8.56 -12.55 0.56
N LYS A 185 9.33 -11.48 0.33
CA LYS A 185 10.26 -10.91 1.33
C LYS A 185 9.52 -10.32 2.52
N ALA A 186 8.42 -9.60 2.29
CA ALA A 186 7.62 -9.03 3.36
C ALA A 186 6.99 -10.13 4.23
N LEU A 187 6.39 -11.17 3.61
CA LEU A 187 5.76 -12.28 4.33
C LEU A 187 6.76 -13.03 5.22
N ARG A 188 7.92 -13.43 4.67
CA ARG A 188 8.94 -14.12 5.48
C ARG A 188 9.59 -13.24 6.54
N GLY A 189 9.57 -11.92 6.36
CA GLY A 189 10.07 -10.93 7.33
C GLY A 189 9.03 -10.49 8.37
N LEU A 190 7.80 -11.01 8.31
CA LEU A 190 6.69 -10.57 9.18
C LEU A 190 6.79 -11.11 10.63
N GLU A 191 7.73 -12.02 10.89
CA GLU A 191 7.94 -12.63 12.22
C GLU A 191 6.67 -13.30 12.77
N VAL A 192 5.98 -14.05 11.89
CA VAL A 192 4.83 -14.91 12.19
C VAL A 192 5.12 -16.39 11.89
N GLY A 193 6.39 -16.74 11.69
CA GLY A 193 6.82 -18.08 11.28
C GLY A 193 6.48 -18.43 9.83
N SER A 194 6.20 -17.42 9.00
CA SER A 194 5.90 -17.59 7.57
C SER A 194 7.17 -17.73 6.75
N ALA A 195 7.14 -18.58 5.72
CA ALA A 195 8.19 -18.68 4.70
C ALA A 195 7.76 -18.05 3.37
N GLY A 196 6.51 -17.60 3.25
CA GLY A 196 5.91 -17.05 2.05
C GLY A 196 4.41 -17.33 2.04
N PHE A 197 3.92 -17.92 0.97
CA PHE A 197 2.52 -18.31 0.83
C PHE A 197 2.19 -19.70 1.40
N GLU A 198 2.80 -20.16 2.50
CA GLU A 198 2.50 -21.50 3.03
C GLU A 198 0.98 -21.75 3.22
N PRO A 199 0.47 -22.98 2.99
CA PRO A 199 -0.94 -23.27 3.13
C PRO A 199 -1.45 -22.99 4.54
N ARG A 200 -2.57 -22.27 4.66
CA ARG A 200 -3.24 -21.98 5.95
C ARG A 200 -4.63 -22.62 6.03
N PHE A 201 -5.23 -22.88 4.88
CA PHE A 201 -6.57 -23.41 4.75
C PHE A 201 -6.60 -24.54 3.72
N LEU A 202 -7.16 -25.70 4.10
CA LEU A 202 -7.32 -26.85 3.21
C LEU A 202 -8.79 -26.99 2.80
N VAL A 203 -9.05 -27.04 1.49
CA VAL A 203 -10.39 -27.30 0.95
C VAL A 203 -10.53 -28.79 0.67
N THR A 204 -11.43 -29.46 1.41
CA THR A 204 -11.70 -30.92 1.30
C THR A 204 -13.08 -31.23 0.73
N ASP A 205 -14.00 -30.27 0.80
CA ASP A 205 -15.42 -30.43 0.51
C ASP A 205 -16.08 -29.07 0.24
N ALA A 206 -17.40 -29.08 0.00
CA ALA A 206 -18.15 -27.85 -0.26
C ALA A 206 -18.21 -26.89 0.94
N ASP A 207 -18.22 -27.42 2.17
CA ASP A 207 -18.34 -26.60 3.39
C ASP A 207 -17.03 -25.85 3.67
N SER A 208 -15.89 -26.52 3.53
CA SER A 208 -14.56 -25.91 3.60
C SER A 208 -14.35 -24.88 2.48
N ARG A 209 -14.81 -25.14 1.24
CA ARG A 209 -14.81 -24.12 0.18
C ARG A 209 -15.64 -22.89 0.56
N ALA A 210 -16.81 -23.08 1.16
CA ALA A 210 -17.65 -21.97 1.61
C ALA A 210 -16.99 -21.15 2.72
N GLU A 211 -16.27 -21.78 3.65
CA GLU A 211 -15.52 -21.07 4.69
C GLU A 211 -14.33 -20.30 4.10
N LEU A 212 -13.60 -20.86 3.12
CA LEU A 212 -12.55 -20.12 2.42
C LEU A 212 -13.11 -18.86 1.74
N VAL A 213 -14.23 -18.97 1.02
CA VAL A 213 -14.92 -17.83 0.40
C VAL A 213 -15.30 -16.77 1.45
N LYS A 214 -15.72 -17.19 2.64
CA LYS A 214 -16.03 -16.30 3.75
C LYS A 214 -14.77 -15.56 4.25
N GLN A 215 -13.61 -16.21 4.31
CA GLN A 215 -12.33 -15.57 4.67
C GLN A 215 -11.84 -14.57 3.60
N LEU A 216 -12.13 -14.83 2.32
CA LEU A 216 -11.85 -13.89 1.23
C LEU A 216 -12.75 -12.64 1.30
N THR A 217 -14.04 -12.87 1.57
CA THR A 217 -15.08 -11.83 1.62
C THR A 217 -14.97 -10.94 2.85
N HIS A 218 -14.59 -11.50 4.00
CA HIS A 218 -14.46 -10.79 5.25
C HIS A 218 -12.99 -10.73 5.66
N PRO A 219 -12.27 -9.63 5.36
CA PRO A 219 -10.83 -9.57 5.57
C PRO A 219 -10.45 -9.82 7.03
N GLY A 220 -9.49 -10.74 7.21
CA GLY A 220 -8.80 -11.00 8.46
C GLY A 220 -7.29 -10.91 8.26
N ALA A 221 -6.53 -11.01 9.36
CA ALA A 221 -5.06 -10.97 9.32
C ALA A 221 -4.43 -12.02 8.40
N GLU A 222 -5.11 -13.15 8.17
CA GLU A 222 -4.60 -14.26 7.37
C GLU A 222 -5.06 -14.25 5.90
N ARG A 223 -5.81 -13.22 5.46
CA ARG A 223 -6.44 -13.22 4.13
C ARG A 223 -5.44 -13.40 2.98
N ILE A 224 -4.22 -12.87 3.12
CA ILE A 224 -3.18 -12.99 2.08
C ILE A 224 -2.80 -14.45 1.79
N TRP A 225 -2.81 -15.33 2.80
CA TRP A 225 -2.61 -16.76 2.60
C TRP A 225 -3.87 -17.44 2.07
N CYS A 226 -5.06 -17.01 2.51
CA CYS A 226 -6.32 -17.50 1.94
C CYS A 226 -6.45 -17.21 0.44
N LEU A 227 -5.90 -16.10 -0.06
CA LEU A 227 -5.83 -15.81 -1.50
C LEU A 227 -4.99 -16.87 -2.24
N ALA A 228 -3.85 -17.26 -1.68
CA ALA A 228 -3.02 -18.33 -2.23
C ALA A 228 -3.73 -19.70 -2.17
N ASP A 229 -4.40 -20.01 -1.06
CA ASP A 229 -5.15 -21.25 -0.90
C ASP A 229 -6.37 -21.33 -1.84
N ALA A 230 -6.94 -20.19 -2.23
CA ALA A 230 -7.99 -20.14 -3.25
C ALA A 230 -7.49 -20.62 -4.62
N PHE A 231 -6.28 -20.22 -5.03
CA PHE A 231 -5.66 -20.75 -6.25
C PHE A 231 -5.34 -22.24 -6.13
N ARG A 232 -4.85 -22.70 -4.97
CA ARG A 232 -4.63 -24.14 -4.72
C ARG A 232 -5.93 -24.95 -4.80
N ALA A 233 -7.05 -24.36 -4.42
CA ALA A 233 -8.38 -24.94 -4.52
C ALA A 233 -9.01 -24.81 -5.94
N GLY A 234 -8.29 -24.23 -6.90
CA GLY A 234 -8.72 -24.10 -8.29
C GLY A 234 -9.78 -23.02 -8.52
N LEU A 235 -9.83 -21.97 -7.69
CA LEU A 235 -10.63 -20.78 -7.99
C LEU A 235 -9.91 -19.91 -9.01
N GLU A 236 -10.67 -19.33 -9.93
CA GLU A 236 -10.16 -18.41 -10.94
C GLU A 236 -10.02 -16.98 -10.38
N ILE A 237 -9.22 -16.14 -11.04
CA ILE A 237 -8.96 -14.75 -10.64
C ILE A 237 -10.26 -13.96 -10.50
N GLU A 238 -11.21 -14.14 -11.42
CA GLU A 238 -12.49 -13.41 -11.40
C GLU A 238 -13.35 -13.76 -10.18
N GLU A 239 -13.33 -15.04 -9.75
CA GLU A 239 -14.03 -15.47 -8.53
C GLU A 239 -13.38 -14.81 -7.31
N ILE A 240 -12.05 -14.88 -7.21
CA ILE A 240 -11.30 -14.33 -6.06
C ILE A 240 -11.44 -12.81 -6.00
N TYR A 241 -11.40 -12.12 -7.14
CA TYR A 241 -11.67 -10.68 -7.22
C TYR A 241 -13.09 -10.35 -6.75
N GLY A 242 -14.09 -11.12 -7.20
CA GLY A 242 -15.49 -10.95 -6.80
C GLY A 242 -15.72 -11.05 -5.30
N TYR A 243 -14.95 -11.90 -4.60
CA TYR A 243 -15.03 -12.02 -3.14
C TYR A 243 -14.18 -10.98 -2.40
N SER A 244 -12.95 -10.74 -2.84
CA SER A 244 -11.95 -10.01 -2.05
C SER A 244 -11.85 -8.51 -2.37
N GLY A 245 -12.21 -8.13 -3.60
CA GLY A 245 -11.97 -6.80 -4.16
C GLY A 245 -10.51 -6.49 -4.49
N VAL A 246 -9.58 -7.44 -4.31
CA VAL A 246 -8.14 -7.27 -4.59
C VAL A 246 -7.91 -7.23 -6.09
N ASP A 247 -7.22 -6.21 -6.59
CA ASP A 247 -7.06 -6.01 -8.04
C ASP A 247 -6.48 -7.26 -8.75
N PRO A 248 -7.04 -7.66 -9.91
CA PRO A 248 -6.56 -8.81 -10.68
C PRO A 248 -5.06 -8.80 -10.97
N TRP A 249 -4.41 -7.64 -11.07
CA TRP A 249 -2.97 -7.53 -11.26
C TRP A 249 -2.15 -8.14 -10.10
N PHE A 250 -2.60 -7.97 -8.86
CA PHE A 250 -1.97 -8.61 -7.71
C PHE A 250 -2.28 -10.11 -7.68
N LEU A 251 -3.53 -10.47 -7.97
CA LEU A 251 -4.01 -11.85 -7.96
C LEU A 251 -3.25 -12.72 -8.97
N ALA A 252 -3.04 -12.24 -10.20
CA ALA A 252 -2.27 -12.95 -11.22
C ALA A 252 -0.84 -13.27 -10.77
N GLN A 253 -0.20 -12.35 -10.04
CA GLN A 253 1.17 -12.56 -9.55
C GLN A 253 1.25 -13.55 -8.39
N ILE A 254 0.22 -13.58 -7.53
CA ILE A 254 0.09 -14.61 -6.51
C ILE A 254 -0.14 -15.96 -7.19
N GLU A 255 -1.04 -16.04 -8.16
CA GLU A 255 -1.31 -17.25 -8.93
C GLU A 255 -0.04 -17.82 -9.57
N ASP A 256 0.76 -16.97 -10.22
CA ASP A 256 2.03 -17.37 -10.83
C ASP A 256 3.00 -18.01 -9.81
N ILE A 257 3.05 -17.49 -8.57
CA ILE A 257 3.85 -18.09 -7.50
C ILE A 257 3.31 -19.46 -7.12
N ILE A 258 1.99 -19.60 -6.97
CA ILE A 258 1.34 -20.87 -6.60
C ILE A 258 1.50 -21.92 -7.70
N ARG A 259 1.38 -21.52 -8.96
CA ARG A 259 1.66 -22.39 -10.11
C ARG A 259 3.11 -22.87 -10.09
N LEU A 260 4.07 -21.98 -9.85
CA LEU A 260 5.47 -22.37 -9.76
C LEU A 260 5.73 -23.31 -8.58
N GLU A 261 5.15 -23.05 -7.41
CA GLU A 261 5.26 -23.91 -6.23
C GLU A 261 4.80 -25.35 -6.54
N SER A 262 3.70 -25.51 -7.30
CA SER A 262 3.21 -26.84 -7.69
C SER A 262 4.16 -27.64 -8.57
N THR A 263 5.14 -27.00 -9.22
CA THR A 263 6.17 -27.68 -10.02
C THR A 263 7.36 -28.17 -9.18
N LEU A 264 7.47 -27.73 -7.93
CA LEU A 264 8.56 -28.07 -7.01
C LEU A 264 8.20 -29.21 -6.05
N VAL A 265 6.91 -29.57 -5.97
CA VAL A 265 6.34 -30.58 -5.07
C VAL A 265 6.09 -31.89 -5.80
#